data_AF-A0A1X0RXC8-F1
#
_entry.id   AF-A0A1X0RXC8-F1
#
_cell.length_a   1.000
_cell.length_b   1.000
_cell.length_c   1.000
_cell.angle_alpha   90.00
_cell.angle_beta   90.00
_cell.angle_gamma   90.00
#
_symmetry.space_group_name_H-M   'P 1'
#
loop_
_entity.id
_entity.type
_entity.pdbx_description
1 polymer ?
#
loop_
_entity_poly.entity_id
_entity_poly.type
_entity_poly.pdbx_seq_one_letter_code
_entity_poly.pdbx_strand_id
1 'polypeptide(L)'
;MSLSGIDDWQRISHAAITSIDNTIYLATHSVSCQTKEIQLYSLDIKFPTVDKKGAIRRKRIANVCLLEKAHVTQMAFKTGVNLELYLGLGEKSDQTFKSYIQHWELSTVDQSLNLSIGTISAKHATLSLTSETPIDDKFITCLKCTQDGNLVVGLSDGSIHLEISNHGLLKSNETPSFDSRFWCVVQPKKDTISDIVFSVNETHIVYMYASGKMGVARITNDALNEQQVKHLRLKLVQCLLNNTDSTDLISEVVRISKVSKTDISLEIMQDVLRMYEQHHEGDEEWSLGALQKGYGLALATFNEFPTKHVQSTNLSRAVQLPIILDSFIASCTSNYEDIEKALSKETSVHLEFDPNSLWSLVILTTWIFDFLKWILHEWNILLHSEKHPISESRDYLKKILTFIPHFITFASSATYQLDHLPESQALLQQYTDNLQKEPPVAINQVIDLLNDLNHLEANTKVSNRWSLLLTSTLQGYSIPKLQQVSLKYKDKCVKPCIYIEKEILAKYDPIRKRSLGDHVKTHLCIR
;
A
#
# COMPACT_ATOMS: atom_id res chain seq x y z
N MET A 1 9.25 38.33 -36.02
CA MET A 1 8.53 37.16 -35.47
C MET A 1 7.14 37.62 -35.05
N SER A 2 6.15 37.56 -35.94
CA SER A 2 4.76 37.90 -35.64
C SER A 2 3.98 36.60 -35.42
N LEU A 3 3.80 36.19 -34.16
CA LEU A 3 2.87 35.12 -33.78
C LEU A 3 1.41 35.62 -33.68
N SER A 4 1.17 36.92 -33.84
CA SER A 4 -0.14 37.57 -33.66
C SER A 4 -1.09 37.46 -34.87
N GLY A 5 -1.01 36.37 -35.63
CA GLY A 5 -1.80 36.19 -36.86
C GLY A 5 -2.32 34.77 -37.10
N ILE A 6 -2.12 33.84 -36.17
CA ILE A 6 -2.62 32.45 -36.23
C ILE A 6 -3.86 32.27 -35.32
N ASP A 7 -4.28 33.31 -34.61
CA ASP A 7 -5.12 33.22 -33.40
C ASP A 7 -6.61 32.86 -33.59
N ASP A 8 -7.13 32.61 -34.80
CA ASP A 8 -8.55 32.25 -34.98
C ASP A 8 -8.84 30.92 -35.68
N TRP A 9 -7.82 30.17 -36.12
CA TRP A 9 -8.06 28.97 -36.92
C TRP A 9 -8.00 27.71 -36.04
N GLN A 10 -9.18 27.30 -35.55
CA GLN A 10 -9.47 26.03 -34.84
C GLN A 10 -8.85 25.88 -33.43
N ARG A 11 -9.28 26.73 -32.48
CA ARG A 11 -8.98 26.52 -31.05
C ARG A 11 -9.72 25.26 -30.55
N ILE A 12 -8.93 24.25 -30.18
CA ILE A 12 -9.44 23.07 -29.47
C ILE A 12 -10.00 23.55 -28.13
N SER A 13 -11.29 23.32 -27.93
CA SER A 13 -12.00 23.68 -26.70
C SER A 13 -11.99 22.56 -25.68
N HIS A 14 -12.13 21.32 -26.16
CA HIS A 14 -12.17 20.12 -25.34
C HIS A 14 -11.32 19.06 -26.04
N ALA A 15 -10.61 18.27 -25.23
CA ALA A 15 -9.88 17.12 -25.70
C ALA A 15 -9.98 15.98 -24.68
N ALA A 16 -9.97 14.74 -25.16
CA ALA A 16 -9.78 13.55 -24.36
C ALA A 16 -8.70 12.70 -25.02
N ILE A 17 -7.89 12.02 -24.23
CA ILE A 17 -6.80 11.16 -24.70
C ILE A 17 -6.85 9.82 -23.98
N THR A 18 -6.60 8.73 -24.69
CA THR A 18 -6.47 7.38 -24.12
C THR A 18 -5.41 6.59 -24.87
N SER A 19 -4.98 5.47 -24.30
CA SER A 19 -4.08 4.52 -24.93
C SER A 19 -4.68 3.13 -24.86
N ILE A 20 -4.85 2.48 -26.01
CA ILE A 20 -5.34 1.10 -26.13
C ILE A 20 -4.37 0.37 -27.06
N ASP A 21 -3.86 -0.79 -26.65
CA ASP A 21 -2.91 -1.61 -27.41
C ASP A 21 -1.72 -0.83 -28.00
N ASN A 22 -1.05 -0.03 -27.16
CA ASN A 22 0.06 0.85 -27.53
C ASN A 22 -0.26 1.91 -28.61
N THR A 23 -1.54 2.13 -28.92
CA THR A 23 -2.00 3.19 -29.82
C THR A 23 -2.64 4.30 -29.01
N ILE A 24 -2.15 5.53 -29.20
CA ILE A 24 -2.71 6.71 -28.55
C ILE A 24 -3.88 7.24 -29.39
N TYR A 25 -5.02 7.41 -28.75
CA TYR A 25 -6.22 7.98 -29.35
C TYR A 25 -6.52 9.35 -28.76
N LEU A 26 -6.87 10.30 -29.61
CA LEU A 26 -7.17 11.68 -29.24
C LEU A 26 -8.53 12.08 -29.83
N ALA A 27 -9.48 12.45 -28.98
CA ALA A 27 -10.73 13.08 -29.38
C ALA A 27 -10.62 14.59 -29.15
N THR A 28 -11.06 15.40 -30.12
CA THR A 28 -11.01 16.87 -30.01
C THR A 28 -12.31 17.50 -30.49
N HIS A 29 -12.73 18.58 -29.83
CA HIS A 29 -13.80 19.47 -30.28
C HIS A 29 -13.29 20.91 -30.41
N SER A 30 -13.51 21.53 -31.55
CA SER A 30 -13.11 22.92 -31.83
C SER A 30 -14.32 23.85 -31.82
N VAL A 31 -14.27 24.90 -30.99
CA VAL A 31 -15.39 25.85 -30.82
C VAL A 31 -15.56 26.80 -32.02
N SER A 32 -14.49 27.03 -32.81
CA SER A 32 -14.52 27.95 -33.95
C SER A 32 -14.97 27.34 -35.29
N CYS A 33 -15.40 26.08 -35.33
CA CYS A 33 -15.93 25.48 -36.55
C CYS A 33 -17.42 25.79 -36.75
N GLN A 34 -17.82 26.15 -37.97
CA GLN A 34 -19.25 26.31 -38.35
C GLN A 34 -20.04 25.01 -38.10
N THR A 35 -19.37 23.86 -38.24
CA THR A 35 -19.88 22.56 -37.84
C THR A 35 -19.33 22.18 -36.46
N LYS A 36 -20.24 21.92 -35.50
CA LYS A 36 -19.86 21.39 -34.18
C LYS A 36 -19.46 19.93 -34.32
N GLU A 37 -18.19 19.70 -34.64
CA GLU A 37 -17.66 18.37 -34.91
C GLU A 37 -16.74 17.89 -33.78
N ILE A 38 -16.88 16.60 -33.47
CA ILE A 38 -15.92 15.86 -32.68
C ILE A 38 -15.10 15.00 -33.62
N GLN A 39 -13.79 15.15 -33.54
CA GLN A 39 -12.85 14.44 -34.41
C GLN A 39 -12.01 13.49 -33.57
N LEU A 40 -11.92 12.25 -34.03
CA LEU A 40 -11.15 11.21 -33.38
C LEU A 40 -9.91 10.89 -34.22
N TYR A 41 -8.77 10.85 -33.55
CA TYR A 41 -7.46 10.64 -34.16
C TYR A 41 -6.73 9.47 -33.51
N SER A 42 -5.94 8.73 -34.29
CA SER A 42 -4.81 7.96 -33.77
C SER A 42 -3.52 8.75 -33.94
N LEU A 43 -2.68 8.67 -32.92
CA LEU A 43 -1.36 9.29 -32.89
C LEU A 43 -0.31 8.18 -32.90
N ASP A 44 0.56 8.22 -33.90
CA ASP A 44 1.77 7.38 -34.00
C ASP A 44 2.98 8.25 -33.65
N ILE A 45 3.64 7.94 -32.54
CA ILE A 45 4.79 8.67 -32.04
C ILE A 45 6.05 7.86 -32.35
N LYS A 46 6.91 8.44 -33.19
CA LYS A 46 8.25 7.91 -33.47
C LYS A 46 9.27 8.75 -32.73
N PHE A 47 9.93 8.16 -31.76
CA PHE A 47 11.03 8.81 -31.04
C PHE A 47 12.26 8.97 -31.95
N PRO A 48 13.03 10.05 -31.79
CA PRO A 48 14.27 10.24 -32.54
C PRO A 48 15.30 9.14 -32.18
N THR A 49 16.08 8.73 -33.17
CA THR A 49 17.29 7.91 -32.99
C THR A 49 18.51 8.70 -33.46
N VAL A 50 19.73 8.19 -33.20
CA VAL A 50 21.00 8.85 -33.56
C VAL A 50 21.00 9.35 -35.02
N ASP A 51 20.39 8.58 -35.93
CA ASP A 51 20.38 8.88 -37.36
C ASP A 51 19.03 9.37 -37.91
N LYS A 52 17.97 9.45 -37.09
CA LYS A 52 16.61 9.79 -37.56
C LYS A 52 15.91 10.77 -36.64
N LYS A 53 15.32 11.81 -37.23
CA LYS A 53 14.41 12.71 -36.52
C LYS A 53 13.14 11.96 -36.11
N GLY A 54 12.68 12.21 -34.89
CA GLY A 54 11.38 11.75 -34.43
C GLY A 54 10.24 12.46 -35.17
N ALA A 55 9.05 11.88 -35.13
CA ALA A 55 7.85 12.45 -35.75
C ALA A 55 6.61 12.02 -34.99
N ILE A 56 5.61 12.91 -34.90
CA ILE A 56 4.26 12.58 -34.45
C ILE A 56 3.35 12.61 -35.68
N ARG A 57 2.74 11.47 -36.00
CA ARG A 57 1.79 11.34 -37.11
C ARG A 57 0.39 11.27 -36.55
N ARG A 58 -0.48 12.15 -37.04
CA ARG A 58 -1.90 12.19 -36.70
C ARG A 58 -2.72 11.62 -37.86
N LYS A 59 -3.50 10.56 -37.62
CA LYS A 59 -4.44 9.98 -38.58
C LYS A 59 -5.86 10.14 -38.06
N ARG A 60 -6.74 10.80 -38.83
CA ARG A 60 -8.17 10.89 -38.48
C ARG A 60 -8.81 9.52 -38.70
N ILE A 61 -9.51 9.03 -37.69
CA ILE A 61 -10.19 7.73 -37.69
C ILE A 61 -11.67 7.91 -38.02
N ALA A 62 -12.34 8.79 -37.26
CA ALA A 62 -13.77 9.05 -37.37
C ALA A 62 -14.08 10.51 -37.00
N ASN A 63 -15.28 10.97 -37.34
CA ASN A 63 -15.83 12.23 -36.87
C ASN A 63 -17.33 12.11 -36.62
N VAL A 64 -17.83 12.94 -35.71
CA VAL A 64 -19.26 13.06 -35.37
C VAL A 64 -19.67 14.50 -35.48
N CYS A 65 -20.75 14.77 -36.20
CA CYS A 65 -21.39 16.08 -36.21
C CYS A 65 -22.46 16.14 -35.12
N LEU A 66 -22.35 17.10 -34.21
CA LEU A 66 -23.33 17.35 -33.16
C LEU A 66 -24.49 18.20 -33.71
N LEU A 67 -25.63 18.12 -33.03
CA LEU A 67 -26.77 19.02 -33.27
C LEU A 67 -26.36 20.48 -33.01
N GLU A 68 -26.88 21.41 -33.81
CA GLU A 68 -26.50 22.84 -33.77
C GLU A 68 -26.63 23.47 -32.37
N LYS A 69 -27.59 23.02 -31.56
CA LYS A 69 -27.86 23.56 -30.22
C LYS A 69 -27.04 22.92 -29.10
N ALA A 70 -26.39 21.78 -29.35
CA ALA A 70 -25.62 21.08 -28.33
C ALA A 70 -24.27 21.76 -28.09
N HIS A 71 -23.86 21.93 -26.84
CA HIS A 71 -22.56 22.42 -26.44
C HIS A 71 -21.78 21.31 -25.73
N VAL A 72 -20.58 20.99 -26.23
CA VAL A 72 -19.69 20.07 -25.52
C VAL A 72 -19.24 20.73 -24.22
N THR A 73 -19.43 20.03 -23.12
CA THR A 73 -18.99 20.44 -21.77
C THR A 73 -17.81 19.60 -21.30
N GLN A 74 -17.82 18.29 -21.61
CA GLN A 74 -16.76 17.36 -21.23
C GLN A 74 -16.66 16.20 -22.23
N MET A 75 -15.49 15.59 -22.30
CA MET A 75 -15.24 14.37 -23.08
C MET A 75 -14.39 13.40 -22.26
N ALA A 76 -14.75 12.12 -22.28
CA ALA A 76 -13.99 11.08 -21.59
C ALA A 76 -14.00 9.80 -22.43
N PHE A 77 -12.84 9.16 -22.59
CA PHE A 77 -12.81 7.81 -23.14
C PHE A 77 -13.18 6.81 -22.06
N LYS A 78 -13.98 5.81 -22.44
CA LYS A 78 -14.15 4.62 -21.63
C LYS A 78 -12.86 3.81 -21.68
N THR A 79 -12.37 3.39 -20.54
CA THR A 79 -11.24 2.45 -20.47
C THR A 79 -11.76 1.04 -20.75
N GLY A 80 -11.13 0.32 -21.69
CA GLY A 80 -11.58 -0.98 -22.14
C GLY A 80 -10.83 -1.46 -23.39
N VAL A 81 -11.28 -2.60 -23.93
CA VAL A 81 -10.71 -3.20 -25.16
C VAL A 81 -11.16 -2.44 -26.41
N ASN A 82 -12.40 -1.95 -26.41
CA ASN A 82 -12.96 -1.19 -27.52
C ASN A 82 -12.82 0.32 -27.27
N LEU A 83 -12.66 1.07 -28.35
CA LEU A 83 -12.61 2.52 -28.28
C LEU A 83 -14.03 3.09 -28.17
N GLU A 84 -14.41 3.47 -26.97
CA GLU A 84 -15.70 4.08 -26.64
C GLU A 84 -15.48 5.49 -26.06
N LEU A 85 -16.33 6.44 -26.44
CA LEU A 85 -16.25 7.85 -26.07
C LEU A 85 -17.55 8.31 -25.43
N TYR A 86 -17.45 8.89 -24.23
CA TYR A 86 -18.53 9.61 -23.58
C TYR A 86 -18.42 11.11 -23.83
N LEU A 87 -19.56 11.73 -24.13
CA LEU A 87 -19.70 13.16 -24.32
C LEU A 87 -20.68 13.72 -23.30
N GLY A 88 -20.23 14.71 -22.53
CA GLY A 88 -21.11 15.56 -21.76
C GLY A 88 -21.56 16.72 -22.63
N LEU A 89 -22.86 16.83 -22.88
CA LEU A 89 -23.47 17.90 -23.67
C LEU A 89 -24.36 18.77 -22.79
N GLY A 90 -24.48 20.04 -23.17
CA GLY A 90 -25.44 20.99 -22.62
C GLY A 90 -26.22 21.68 -23.73
N GLU A 91 -27.53 21.79 -23.57
CA GLU A 91 -28.41 22.60 -24.41
C GLU A 91 -29.01 23.72 -23.56
N LYS A 92 -28.80 24.95 -24.00
CA LYS A 92 -29.40 26.13 -23.36
C LYS A 92 -30.60 26.58 -24.17
N SER A 93 -31.78 26.51 -23.56
CA SER A 93 -32.98 27.20 -24.04
C SER A 93 -33.22 28.47 -23.22
N ASP A 94 -34.11 29.36 -23.69
CA ASP A 94 -34.40 30.64 -23.02
C ASP A 94 -34.95 30.50 -21.60
N GLN A 95 -35.47 29.31 -21.23
CA GLN A 95 -36.12 29.05 -19.94
C GLN A 95 -35.61 27.81 -19.18
N THR A 96 -34.90 26.88 -19.85
CA THR A 96 -34.40 25.64 -19.23
C THR A 96 -32.99 25.31 -19.71
N PHE A 97 -32.20 24.73 -18.81
CA PHE A 97 -30.91 24.14 -19.15
C PHE A 97 -31.05 22.62 -19.07
N LYS A 98 -30.70 21.93 -20.15
CA LYS A 98 -30.70 20.46 -20.20
C LYS A 98 -29.31 19.96 -20.52
N SER A 99 -28.84 18.97 -19.77
CA SER A 99 -27.62 18.26 -20.10
C SER A 99 -27.93 16.84 -20.58
N TYR A 100 -27.00 16.28 -21.34
CA TYR A 100 -27.11 14.90 -21.81
C TYR A 100 -25.73 14.25 -21.79
N ILE A 101 -25.69 12.98 -21.42
CA ILE A 101 -24.52 12.12 -21.61
C ILE A 101 -24.79 11.25 -22.82
N GLN A 102 -23.93 11.37 -23.84
CA GLN A 102 -23.96 10.48 -24.99
C GLN A 102 -22.79 9.50 -24.93
N HIS A 103 -23.08 8.24 -25.23
CA HIS A 103 -22.10 7.16 -25.32
C HIS A 103 -21.94 6.73 -26.78
N TRP A 104 -20.73 6.82 -27.28
CA TRP A 104 -20.38 6.52 -28.67
C TRP A 104 -19.37 5.38 -28.72
N GLU A 105 -19.59 4.42 -29.61
CA GLU A 105 -18.66 3.30 -29.85
C GLU A 105 -18.08 3.39 -31.26
N LEU A 106 -16.79 3.12 -31.41
CA LEU A 106 -16.16 3.01 -32.72
C LEU A 106 -16.54 1.66 -33.36
N SER A 107 -17.33 1.70 -34.42
CA SER A 107 -17.70 0.54 -35.22
C SER A 107 -17.00 0.58 -36.59
N THR A 108 -16.74 -0.59 -37.17
CA THR A 108 -16.24 -0.69 -38.55
C THR A 108 -17.41 -1.04 -39.46
N VAL A 109 -17.65 -0.20 -40.46
CA VAL A 109 -18.70 -0.43 -41.46
C VAL A 109 -18.04 -0.83 -42.77
N ASP A 110 -18.64 -1.80 -43.47
CA ASP A 110 -18.29 -2.14 -44.84
C ASP A 110 -19.09 -1.22 -45.78
N GLN A 111 -18.41 -0.34 -46.52
CA GLN A 111 -19.02 0.36 -47.65
C GLN A 111 -18.79 -0.47 -48.88
N SER A 112 -19.85 -0.93 -49.52
CA SER A 112 -19.77 -1.46 -50.88
C SER A 112 -20.38 -0.45 -51.85
N LEU A 113 -19.56 -0.02 -52.80
CA LEU A 113 -20.00 0.76 -53.96
C LEU A 113 -20.10 -0.20 -55.14
N ASN A 114 -21.34 -0.48 -55.56
CA ASN A 114 -21.62 -1.24 -56.76
C ASN A 114 -21.47 -0.31 -57.97
N LEU A 115 -20.34 -0.41 -58.65
CA LEU A 115 -20.12 0.26 -59.93
C LEU A 115 -20.43 -0.74 -61.06
N SER A 116 -20.74 -0.23 -62.24
CA SER A 116 -20.99 -1.03 -63.45
C SER A 116 -19.80 -1.91 -63.89
N ILE A 117 -18.63 -1.71 -63.28
CA ILE A 117 -17.36 -2.42 -63.53
C ILE A 117 -17.01 -3.42 -62.41
N GLY A 118 -17.83 -3.50 -61.35
CA GLY A 118 -17.62 -4.35 -60.19
C GLY A 118 -17.94 -3.67 -58.86
N THR A 119 -17.99 -4.46 -57.79
CA THR A 119 -18.20 -3.97 -56.42
C THR A 119 -16.85 -3.63 -55.77
N ILE A 120 -16.68 -2.38 -55.35
CA ILE A 120 -15.54 -1.98 -54.49
C ILE A 120 -16.05 -2.01 -53.05
N SER A 121 -15.46 -2.86 -52.21
CA SER A 121 -15.71 -2.86 -50.77
C SER A 121 -14.55 -2.22 -50.00
N ALA A 122 -14.86 -1.31 -49.09
CA ALA A 122 -13.90 -0.67 -48.20
C ALA A 122 -14.41 -0.67 -46.76
N LYS A 123 -13.51 -1.04 -45.83
CA LYS A 123 -13.75 -0.91 -44.40
C LYS A 123 -13.41 0.48 -43.93
N HIS A 124 -14.34 1.11 -43.24
CA HIS A 124 -14.18 2.47 -42.72
C HIS A 124 -14.75 2.51 -41.30
N ALA A 125 -14.01 3.16 -40.40
CA ALA A 125 -14.38 3.29 -39.01
C ALA A 125 -15.34 4.47 -38.85
N THR A 126 -16.43 4.27 -38.12
CA THR A 126 -17.42 5.30 -37.80
C THR A 126 -17.72 5.25 -36.30
N LEU A 127 -18.18 6.37 -35.75
CA LEU A 127 -18.68 6.41 -34.37
C LEU A 127 -20.19 6.28 -34.40
N SER A 128 -20.72 5.25 -33.75
CA SER A 128 -22.15 5.01 -33.59
C SER A 128 -22.62 5.40 -32.19
N LEU A 129 -23.71 6.15 -32.10
CA LEU A 129 -24.34 6.49 -30.83
C LEU A 129 -25.02 5.24 -30.25
N THR A 130 -24.60 4.83 -29.07
CA THR A 130 -25.09 3.63 -28.38
C THR A 130 -26.17 3.98 -27.36
N SER A 131 -25.98 5.05 -26.59
CA SER A 131 -26.98 5.51 -25.62
C SER A 131 -26.92 7.02 -25.38
N GLU A 132 -28.06 7.57 -24.94
CA GLU A 132 -28.21 8.95 -24.52
C GLU A 132 -28.93 9.01 -23.18
N THR A 133 -28.44 9.84 -22.26
CA THR A 133 -28.93 9.96 -20.89
C THR A 133 -29.22 11.42 -20.56
N PRO A 134 -30.48 11.83 -20.41
CA PRO A 134 -30.82 13.21 -20.07
C PRO A 134 -30.55 13.51 -18.59
N ILE A 135 -30.19 14.75 -18.31
CA ILE A 135 -30.01 15.32 -16.97
C ILE A 135 -30.71 16.69 -16.96
N ASP A 136 -31.80 16.76 -16.21
CA ASP A 136 -32.62 17.98 -16.13
C ASP A 136 -32.02 18.99 -15.13
N ASP A 137 -32.12 20.28 -15.49
CA ASP A 137 -31.82 21.46 -14.66
C ASP A 137 -30.40 21.55 -14.08
N LYS A 138 -29.45 20.76 -14.61
CA LYS A 138 -28.05 20.73 -14.17
C LYS A 138 -27.11 20.69 -15.36
N PHE A 139 -25.90 21.22 -15.21
CA PHE A 139 -24.84 21.07 -16.21
C PHE A 139 -23.74 20.13 -15.74
N ILE A 140 -23.22 19.35 -16.69
CA ILE A 140 -22.09 18.45 -16.48
C ILE A 140 -20.82 19.30 -16.39
N THR A 141 -20.12 19.19 -15.26
CA THR A 141 -18.90 19.95 -15.02
C THR A 141 -17.66 19.08 -15.10
N CYS A 142 -17.79 17.79 -14.80
CA CYS A 142 -16.70 16.83 -14.84
C CYS A 142 -17.21 15.48 -15.33
N LEU A 143 -16.41 14.82 -16.18
CA LEU A 143 -16.69 13.49 -16.70
C LEU A 143 -15.40 12.68 -16.66
N LYS A 144 -15.40 11.54 -15.97
CA LYS A 144 -14.24 10.64 -15.83
C LYS A 144 -14.70 9.20 -15.91
N CYS A 145 -13.82 8.29 -16.32
CA CYS A 145 -14.07 6.86 -16.29
C CYS A 145 -13.13 6.17 -15.31
N THR A 146 -13.61 5.12 -14.65
CA THR A 146 -12.77 4.17 -13.91
C THR A 146 -11.94 3.32 -14.89
N GLN A 147 -10.94 2.60 -14.38
CA GLN A 147 -10.14 1.63 -15.14
C GLN A 147 -11.01 0.54 -15.79
N ASP A 148 -12.09 0.14 -15.10
CA ASP A 148 -13.08 -0.81 -15.63
C ASP A 148 -14.13 -0.16 -16.57
N GLY A 149 -14.00 1.15 -16.85
CA GLY A 149 -14.87 1.87 -17.79
C GLY A 149 -16.19 2.40 -17.22
N ASN A 150 -16.40 2.39 -15.91
CA ASN A 150 -17.61 2.95 -15.29
C ASN A 150 -17.53 4.48 -15.29
N LEU A 151 -18.64 5.14 -15.64
CA LEU A 151 -18.68 6.59 -15.76
C LEU A 151 -18.93 7.28 -14.41
N VAL A 152 -18.15 8.34 -14.13
CA VAL A 152 -18.38 9.29 -13.04
C VAL A 152 -18.70 10.67 -13.59
N VAL A 153 -19.75 11.25 -13.03
CA VAL A 153 -20.33 12.52 -13.46
C VAL A 153 -20.35 13.49 -12.28
N GLY A 154 -19.65 14.61 -12.43
CA GLY A 154 -19.74 15.77 -11.53
C GLY A 154 -20.72 16.80 -12.10
N LEU A 155 -21.60 17.32 -11.26
CA LEU A 155 -22.66 18.24 -11.66
C LEU A 155 -22.54 19.62 -11.00
N SER A 156 -23.26 20.57 -11.59
CA SER A 156 -23.32 21.97 -11.18
C SER A 156 -23.92 22.23 -9.81
N ASP A 157 -24.77 21.35 -9.30
CA ASP A 157 -25.39 21.44 -7.98
C ASP A 157 -24.49 20.88 -6.85
N GLY A 158 -23.32 20.36 -7.20
CA GLY A 158 -22.35 19.80 -6.26
C GLY A 158 -22.51 18.32 -5.99
N SER A 159 -23.36 17.62 -6.74
CA SER A 159 -23.45 16.17 -6.64
C SER A 159 -22.45 15.45 -7.54
N ILE A 160 -22.10 14.24 -7.11
CA ILE A 160 -21.25 13.32 -7.87
C ILE A 160 -22.02 12.01 -8.00
N HIS A 161 -22.09 11.49 -9.22
CA HIS A 161 -22.79 10.27 -9.56
C HIS A 161 -21.84 9.29 -10.22
N LEU A 162 -21.93 8.02 -9.84
CA LEU A 162 -21.11 6.94 -10.38
C LEU A 162 -22.03 5.88 -10.97
N GLU A 163 -21.66 5.37 -12.14
CA GLU A 163 -22.33 4.24 -12.78
C GLU A 163 -22.23 2.99 -11.90
N ILE A 164 -23.34 2.27 -11.77
CA ILE A 164 -23.46 1.07 -10.96
C ILE A 164 -22.64 -0.04 -11.62
N SER A 165 -21.65 -0.54 -10.89
CA SER A 165 -20.82 -1.67 -11.31
C SER A 165 -21.14 -2.90 -10.48
N ASN A 166 -21.20 -4.06 -11.14
CA ASN A 166 -21.26 -5.37 -10.50
C ASN A 166 -19.88 -6.02 -10.37
N HIS A 167 -18.82 -5.31 -10.77
CA HIS A 167 -17.45 -5.80 -10.80
C HIS A 167 -16.55 -5.04 -9.82
N GLY A 168 -15.59 -5.74 -9.23
CA GLY A 168 -14.62 -5.18 -8.32
C GLY A 168 -15.18 -4.86 -6.92
N LEU A 169 -14.69 -3.77 -6.33
CA LEU A 169 -15.09 -3.31 -4.99
C LEU A 169 -16.20 -2.25 -4.99
N LEU A 170 -16.54 -1.74 -6.19
CA LEU A 170 -17.44 -0.61 -6.38
C LEU A 170 -18.85 -0.91 -5.87
N LYS A 171 -19.49 0.13 -5.32
CA LYS A 171 -20.82 0.02 -4.73
C LYS A 171 -21.87 -0.24 -5.81
N SER A 172 -22.78 -1.17 -5.51
CA SER A 172 -23.84 -1.58 -6.43
C SER A 172 -25.23 -1.06 -6.04
N ASN A 173 -25.39 -0.40 -4.88
CA ASN A 173 -26.71 -0.15 -4.26
C ASN A 173 -27.18 1.32 -4.19
N GLU A 174 -28.51 1.39 -4.16
CA GLU A 174 -29.48 2.42 -4.55
C GLU A 174 -29.49 3.67 -3.67
N THR A 175 -28.90 4.76 -4.16
CA THR A 175 -29.36 6.11 -3.80
C THR A 175 -30.00 6.71 -5.05
N PRO A 176 -31.11 7.45 -4.92
CA PRO A 176 -31.75 8.08 -6.06
C PRO A 176 -30.73 9.00 -6.76
N SER A 177 -30.52 8.71 -8.04
CA SER A 177 -29.64 9.45 -8.95
C SER A 177 -30.48 10.06 -10.07
N PHE A 178 -29.86 10.77 -11.02
CA PHE A 178 -30.56 11.29 -12.19
C PHE A 178 -31.00 10.20 -13.19
N ASP A 179 -30.37 9.02 -13.16
CA ASP A 179 -30.68 7.86 -14.01
C ASP A 179 -30.46 6.57 -13.20
N SER A 180 -31.24 5.52 -13.48
CA SER A 180 -31.22 4.25 -12.74
C SER A 180 -29.92 3.46 -12.85
N ARG A 181 -29.07 3.75 -13.85
CA ARG A 181 -27.74 3.15 -13.99
C ARG A 181 -26.71 3.81 -13.08
N PHE A 182 -27.04 4.91 -12.43
CA PHE A 182 -26.13 5.66 -11.58
C PHE A 182 -26.61 5.65 -10.14
N TRP A 183 -25.68 5.87 -9.21
CA TRP A 183 -25.98 6.17 -7.82
C TRP A 183 -25.28 7.46 -7.38
N CYS A 184 -25.86 8.15 -6.41
CA CYS A 184 -25.36 9.43 -5.93
C CYS A 184 -24.30 9.23 -4.84
N VAL A 185 -23.02 9.41 -5.21
CA VAL A 185 -21.86 9.30 -4.32
C VAL A 185 -21.78 10.48 -3.36
N VAL A 186 -21.95 11.70 -3.89
CA VAL A 186 -21.93 12.95 -3.12
C VAL A 186 -23.25 13.65 -3.31
N GLN A 187 -23.94 13.96 -2.22
CA GLN A 187 -25.23 14.63 -2.25
C GLN A 187 -25.08 16.11 -2.68
N PRO A 188 -26.10 16.69 -3.33
CA PRO A 188 -26.09 18.10 -3.76
C PRO A 188 -25.82 19.08 -2.60
N LYS A 189 -25.02 20.12 -2.85
CA LYS A 189 -24.67 21.15 -1.85
C LYS A 189 -24.77 22.60 -2.34
N LYS A 190 -25.33 22.84 -3.52
CA LYS A 190 -25.38 24.17 -4.17
C LYS A 190 -23.99 24.81 -4.31
N ASP A 191 -22.98 23.98 -4.58
CA ASP A 191 -21.61 24.38 -4.85
C ASP A 191 -21.08 23.46 -5.94
N THR A 192 -20.74 24.02 -7.10
CA THR A 192 -20.46 23.24 -8.32
C THR A 192 -19.23 22.35 -8.16
N ILE A 193 -19.26 21.12 -8.67
CA ILE A 193 -18.05 20.30 -8.76
C ILE A 193 -17.12 20.88 -9.82
N SER A 194 -15.88 21.16 -9.45
CA SER A 194 -14.83 21.65 -10.35
C SER A 194 -14.03 20.52 -11.00
N ASP A 195 -13.66 19.49 -10.25
CA ASP A 195 -12.91 18.34 -10.76
C ASP A 195 -13.04 17.12 -9.83
N ILE A 196 -12.72 15.95 -10.38
CA ILE A 196 -12.85 14.63 -9.76
C ILE A 196 -11.60 13.79 -10.12
N VAL A 197 -10.99 13.17 -9.11
CA VAL A 197 -9.85 12.26 -9.25
C VAL A 197 -10.09 10.99 -8.44
N PHE A 198 -9.74 9.84 -9.01
CA PHE A 198 -9.81 8.55 -8.29
C PHE A 198 -8.55 8.31 -7.46
N SER A 199 -8.69 7.62 -6.34
CA SER A 199 -7.56 6.98 -5.67
C SER A 199 -6.94 5.92 -6.59
N VAL A 200 -5.68 5.55 -6.34
CA VAL A 200 -4.90 4.64 -7.20
C VAL A 200 -5.65 3.32 -7.51
N ASN A 201 -6.34 2.76 -6.52
CA ASN A 201 -7.08 1.51 -6.68
C ASN A 201 -8.61 1.71 -6.79
N GLU A 202 -9.05 2.95 -7.00
CA GLU A 202 -10.44 3.36 -7.27
C GLU A 202 -11.43 2.98 -6.16
N THR A 203 -10.96 3.03 -4.91
CA THR A 203 -11.81 2.84 -3.73
C THR A 203 -12.45 4.15 -3.26
N HIS A 204 -11.80 5.28 -3.57
CA HIS A 204 -12.20 6.62 -3.17
C HIS A 204 -12.15 7.58 -4.36
N ILE A 205 -12.98 8.62 -4.27
CA ILE A 205 -12.97 9.79 -5.14
C ILE A 205 -12.57 11.00 -4.30
N VAL A 206 -11.56 11.72 -4.76
CA VAL A 206 -11.20 13.05 -4.28
C VAL A 206 -11.79 14.07 -5.24
N TYR A 207 -12.52 15.04 -4.72
CA TYR A 207 -13.21 16.04 -5.54
C TYR A 207 -13.01 17.44 -4.98
N MET A 208 -13.12 18.43 -5.86
CA MET A 208 -13.01 19.84 -5.52
C MET A 208 -14.26 20.59 -5.95
N TYR A 209 -14.79 21.42 -5.07
CA TYR A 209 -15.88 22.35 -5.37
C TYR A 209 -15.33 23.65 -6.01
N ALA A 210 -16.19 24.38 -6.72
CA ALA A 210 -15.86 25.68 -7.30
C ALA A 210 -15.48 26.73 -6.25
N SER A 211 -15.96 26.57 -5.00
CA SER A 211 -15.51 27.37 -3.86
C SER A 211 -14.07 27.09 -3.41
N GLY A 212 -13.39 26.09 -3.98
CA GLY A 212 -12.06 25.63 -3.58
C GLY A 212 -12.05 24.62 -2.44
N LYS A 213 -13.21 24.26 -1.88
CA LYS A 213 -13.31 23.20 -0.86
C LYS A 213 -13.06 21.84 -1.47
N MET A 214 -12.27 21.00 -0.80
CA MET A 214 -12.03 19.62 -1.21
C MET A 214 -12.83 18.65 -0.36
N GLY A 215 -13.20 17.51 -0.94
CA GLY A 215 -13.84 16.41 -0.25
C GLY A 215 -13.33 15.07 -0.73
N VAL A 216 -13.54 14.04 0.09
CA VAL A 216 -13.28 12.65 -0.25
C VAL A 216 -14.56 11.85 -0.03
N ALA A 217 -14.92 11.02 -1.01
CA ALA A 217 -16.04 10.12 -0.91
C ALA A 217 -15.59 8.69 -1.25
N ARG A 218 -16.01 7.73 -0.44
CA ARG A 218 -15.77 6.31 -0.70
C ARG A 218 -16.79 5.80 -1.71
N ILE A 219 -16.33 4.98 -2.65
CA ILE A 219 -17.16 4.40 -3.72
C ILE A 219 -17.29 2.88 -3.64
N THR A 220 -16.85 2.27 -2.55
CA THR A 220 -16.95 0.82 -2.30
C THR A 220 -18.23 0.42 -1.55
N ASN A 221 -18.58 -0.86 -1.58
CA ASN A 221 -19.71 -1.40 -0.81
C ASN A 221 -19.49 -1.32 0.71
N ASP A 222 -20.58 -1.06 1.44
CA ASP A 222 -20.58 -0.98 2.91
C ASP A 222 -20.24 -2.34 3.56
N ALA A 223 -20.78 -3.42 3.01
CA ALA A 223 -20.42 -4.79 3.38
C ALA A 223 -19.84 -5.49 2.15
N LEU A 224 -18.75 -6.25 2.34
CA LEU A 224 -18.15 -7.01 1.26
C LEU A 224 -18.65 -8.46 1.28
N ASN A 225 -19.06 -8.96 0.11
CA ASN A 225 -19.31 -10.39 -0.08
C ASN A 225 -18.00 -11.15 -0.35
N GLU A 226 -18.05 -12.48 -0.42
CA GLU A 226 -16.86 -13.33 -0.63
C GLU A 226 -16.11 -13.00 -1.93
N GLN A 227 -16.82 -12.69 -3.02
CA GLN A 227 -16.19 -12.31 -4.29
C GLN A 227 -15.43 -10.99 -4.18
N GLN A 228 -15.98 -10.01 -3.46
CA GLN A 228 -15.36 -8.72 -3.22
C GLN A 228 -14.16 -8.83 -2.29
N VAL A 229 -14.24 -9.68 -1.26
CA VAL A 229 -13.09 -10.02 -0.41
C VAL A 229 -11.97 -10.67 -1.23
N LYS A 230 -12.30 -11.60 -2.13
CA LYS A 230 -11.33 -12.20 -3.06
C LYS A 230 -10.69 -11.14 -3.96
N HIS A 231 -11.48 -10.20 -4.49
CA HIS A 231 -10.97 -9.12 -5.32
C HIS A 231 -10.05 -8.17 -4.55
N LEU A 232 -10.39 -7.82 -3.30
CA LEU A 232 -9.54 -7.03 -2.41
C LEU A 232 -8.19 -7.71 -2.16
N ARG A 233 -8.20 -9.02 -1.87
CA ARG A 233 -6.97 -9.84 -1.71
C ARG A 233 -6.09 -9.76 -2.96
N LEU A 234 -6.69 -9.99 -4.13
CA LEU A 234 -5.96 -9.96 -5.41
C LEU A 234 -5.37 -8.58 -5.72
N LYS A 235 -6.13 -7.50 -5.52
CA LYS A 235 -5.63 -6.12 -5.72
C LYS A 235 -4.47 -5.80 -4.78
N LEU A 236 -4.55 -6.18 -3.50
CA LEU A 236 -3.44 -5.98 -2.56
C LEU A 236 -2.17 -6.72 -2.99
N VAL A 237 -2.29 -7.97 -3.45
CA VAL A 237 -1.15 -8.73 -4.00
C VAL A 237 -0.59 -8.07 -5.25
N GLN A 238 -1.44 -7.61 -6.17
CA GLN A 238 -1.01 -6.86 -7.36
C GLN A 238 -0.25 -5.59 -6.99
N CYS A 239 -0.70 -4.85 -5.96
CA CYS A 239 0.01 -3.67 -5.50
C CYS A 239 1.40 -3.99 -4.97
N LEU A 240 1.54 -5.07 -4.19
CA LEU A 240 2.84 -5.53 -3.70
C LEU A 240 3.80 -5.89 -4.84
N LEU A 241 3.32 -6.67 -5.81
CA LEU A 241 4.13 -7.12 -6.96
C LEU A 241 4.54 -5.97 -7.88
N ASN A 242 3.61 -5.05 -8.16
CA ASN A 242 3.84 -3.92 -9.06
C ASN A 242 4.44 -2.67 -8.40
N ASN A 243 4.66 -2.71 -7.08
CA ASN A 243 5.12 -1.55 -6.30
C ASN A 243 4.21 -0.32 -6.43
N THR A 244 2.90 -0.54 -6.45
CA THR A 244 1.91 0.56 -6.48
C THR A 244 1.41 0.85 -5.08
N ASP A 245 0.98 2.09 -4.86
CA ASP A 245 0.39 2.50 -3.58
C ASP A 245 -0.85 1.65 -3.25
N SER A 246 -0.93 1.18 -2.01
CA SER A 246 -2.01 0.35 -1.47
C SER A 246 -2.74 1.01 -0.29
N THR A 247 -2.46 2.28 0.01
CA THR A 247 -3.00 3.02 1.16
C THR A 247 -4.53 3.04 1.18
N ASP A 248 -5.15 3.21 0.01
CA ASP A 248 -6.61 3.24 -0.12
C ASP A 248 -7.25 1.85 0.05
N LEU A 249 -6.55 0.77 -0.34
CA LEU A 249 -6.95 -0.62 -0.04
C LEU A 249 -6.77 -0.95 1.45
N ILE A 250 -5.68 -0.51 2.08
CA ILE A 250 -5.46 -0.67 3.54
C ILE A 250 -6.60 -0.01 4.30
N SER A 251 -7.01 1.20 3.90
CA SER A 251 -8.19 1.88 4.47
C SER A 251 -9.45 1.01 4.41
N GLU A 252 -9.69 0.31 3.29
CA GLU A 252 -10.82 -0.63 3.18
C GLU A 252 -10.68 -1.83 4.11
N VAL A 253 -9.48 -2.42 4.25
CA VAL A 253 -9.25 -3.53 5.20
C VAL A 253 -9.50 -3.09 6.64
N VAL A 254 -9.02 -1.90 7.03
CA VAL A 254 -9.24 -1.28 8.34
C VAL A 254 -10.71 -0.98 8.58
N ARG A 255 -11.44 -0.54 7.56
CA ARG A 255 -12.88 -0.33 7.67
C ARG A 255 -13.62 -1.64 7.91
N ILE A 256 -13.27 -2.71 7.19
CA ILE A 256 -13.85 -4.04 7.38
C ILE A 256 -13.61 -4.53 8.81
N SER A 257 -12.43 -4.26 9.40
CA SER A 257 -12.13 -4.68 10.78
C SER A 257 -13.02 -4.00 11.82
N LYS A 258 -13.53 -2.80 11.52
CA LYS A 258 -14.45 -2.05 12.39
C LYS A 258 -15.91 -2.50 12.26
N VAL A 259 -16.30 -3.02 11.09
CA VAL A 259 -17.70 -3.39 10.79
C VAL A 259 -17.96 -4.88 11.01
N SER A 260 -16.95 -5.72 10.76
CA SER A 260 -17.05 -7.17 10.91
C SER A 260 -16.96 -7.60 12.37
N LYS A 261 -17.79 -8.57 12.76
CA LYS A 261 -17.67 -9.27 14.06
C LYS A 261 -16.62 -10.40 14.05
N THR A 262 -16.15 -10.77 12.86
CA THR A 262 -15.18 -11.84 12.62
C THR A 262 -13.83 -11.26 12.17
N ASP A 263 -12.73 -11.97 12.42
CA ASP A 263 -11.36 -11.54 12.11
C ASP A 263 -11.01 -11.68 10.59
N ILE A 264 -11.97 -11.36 9.71
CA ILE A 264 -11.83 -11.42 8.24
C ILE A 264 -10.67 -10.55 7.76
N SER A 265 -10.43 -9.42 8.43
CA SER A 265 -9.32 -8.52 8.11
C SER A 265 -7.97 -9.20 8.29
N LEU A 266 -7.80 -9.99 9.35
CA LEU A 266 -6.59 -10.78 9.58
C LEU A 266 -6.45 -11.89 8.53
N GLU A 267 -7.55 -12.57 8.20
CA GLU A 267 -7.57 -13.60 7.15
C GLU A 267 -7.14 -13.04 5.79
N ILE A 268 -7.67 -11.87 5.40
CA ILE A 268 -7.26 -11.15 4.18
C ILE A 268 -5.75 -10.91 4.21
N MET A 269 -5.22 -10.36 5.30
CA MET A 269 -3.80 -10.04 5.40
C MET A 269 -2.91 -11.29 5.37
N GLN A 270 -3.29 -12.34 6.09
CA GLN A 270 -2.57 -13.60 6.08
C GLN A 270 -2.53 -14.23 4.68
N ASP A 271 -3.64 -14.18 3.96
CA ASP A 271 -3.74 -14.69 2.60
C ASP A 271 -2.91 -13.88 1.61
N VAL A 272 -2.99 -12.54 1.66
CA VAL A 272 -2.21 -11.64 0.80
C VAL A 272 -0.71 -11.88 0.99
N LEU A 273 -0.26 -11.93 2.24
CA LEU A 273 1.15 -12.13 2.55
C LEU A 273 1.61 -13.54 2.17
N ARG A 274 0.76 -14.57 2.33
CA ARG A 274 1.03 -15.92 1.83
C ARG A 274 1.21 -15.94 0.32
N MET A 275 0.29 -15.32 -0.42
CA MET A 275 0.34 -15.28 -1.88
C MET A 275 1.57 -14.52 -2.38
N TYR A 276 1.93 -13.43 -1.71
CA TYR A 276 3.14 -12.69 -2.01
C TYR A 276 4.41 -13.52 -1.73
N GLU A 277 4.46 -14.24 -0.62
CA GLU A 277 5.57 -15.15 -0.29
C GLU A 277 5.70 -16.29 -1.31
N GLN A 278 4.58 -16.94 -1.68
CA GLN A 278 4.57 -18.00 -2.70
C GLN A 278 5.13 -17.56 -4.06
N HIS A 279 5.04 -16.27 -4.39
CA HIS A 279 5.66 -15.73 -5.59
C HIS A 279 7.20 -15.69 -5.51
N HIS A 280 7.75 -15.67 -4.30
CA HIS A 280 9.19 -15.65 -4.01
C HIS A 280 9.72 -17.02 -3.54
N GLU A 281 8.88 -18.06 -3.47
CA GLU A 281 9.28 -19.44 -3.16
C GLU A 281 10.10 -20.04 -4.32
N GLY A 282 11.39 -19.67 -4.35
CA GLY A 282 12.38 -20.04 -5.36
C GLY A 282 13.78 -19.51 -5.03
N ASP A 283 13.86 -18.44 -4.23
CA ASP A 283 15.11 -17.95 -3.64
C ASP A 283 15.26 -18.56 -2.23
N GLU A 284 16.24 -19.46 -2.04
CA GLU A 284 16.40 -20.27 -0.82
C GLU A 284 16.81 -19.48 0.44
N GLU A 285 17.06 -18.18 0.34
CA GLU A 285 17.44 -17.36 1.49
C GLU A 285 16.40 -16.30 1.83
N TRP A 286 15.96 -16.35 3.08
CA TRP A 286 15.20 -15.32 3.77
C TRP A 286 16.00 -14.01 3.77
N SER A 287 15.79 -13.15 2.78
CA SER A 287 16.21 -11.76 2.89
C SER A 287 15.00 -10.91 3.23
N LEU A 288 15.04 -10.18 4.35
CA LEU A 288 14.05 -9.12 4.58
C LEU A 288 14.02 -8.10 3.45
N GLY A 289 15.09 -8.01 2.65
CA GLY A 289 15.10 -7.31 1.37
C GLY A 289 14.04 -7.83 0.39
N ALA A 290 13.95 -9.14 0.17
CA ALA A 290 12.98 -9.73 -0.77
C ALA A 290 11.52 -9.52 -0.32
N LEU A 291 11.25 -9.67 0.98
CA LEU A 291 9.89 -9.56 1.54
C LEU A 291 9.58 -8.19 2.16
N GLN A 292 10.44 -7.19 1.98
CA GLN A 292 10.35 -5.86 2.62
C GLN A 292 8.96 -5.23 2.43
N LYS A 293 8.39 -5.35 1.23
CA LYS A 293 7.07 -4.80 0.89
C LYS A 293 5.94 -5.48 1.65
N GLY A 294 6.03 -6.80 1.85
CA GLY A 294 5.07 -7.55 2.66
C GLY A 294 5.09 -7.09 4.12
N TYR A 295 6.29 -6.86 4.68
CA TYR A 295 6.45 -6.29 6.02
C TYR A 295 5.88 -4.88 6.11
N GLY A 296 6.14 -4.02 5.12
CA GLY A 296 5.60 -2.67 5.06
C GLY A 296 4.07 -2.65 5.03
N LEU A 297 3.45 -3.48 4.19
CA LEU A 297 1.99 -3.62 4.11
C LEU A 297 1.39 -4.10 5.44
N ALA A 298 2.00 -5.12 6.05
CA ALA A 298 1.57 -5.65 7.34
C ALA A 298 1.64 -4.55 8.41
N LEU A 299 2.77 -3.87 8.56
CA LEU A 299 2.95 -2.78 9.52
C LEU A 299 1.94 -1.64 9.31
N ALA A 300 1.76 -1.19 8.06
CA ALA A 300 0.81 -0.13 7.73
C ALA A 300 -0.63 -0.52 8.09
N THR A 301 -0.99 -1.79 7.91
CA THR A 301 -2.34 -2.27 8.23
C THR A 301 -2.55 -2.46 9.72
N PHE A 302 -1.61 -3.07 10.44
CA PHE A 302 -1.80 -3.40 11.87
C PHE A 302 -1.67 -2.19 12.79
N ASN A 303 -0.92 -1.16 12.40
CA ASN A 303 -0.89 0.12 13.12
C ASN A 303 -2.29 0.74 13.22
N GLU A 304 -3.13 0.52 12.22
CA GLU A 304 -4.48 1.09 12.13
C GLU A 304 -5.55 0.20 12.77
N PHE A 305 -5.21 -1.01 13.22
CA PHE A 305 -6.13 -1.93 13.88
C PHE A 305 -6.11 -1.72 15.40
N PRO A 306 -7.19 -1.21 16.01
CA PRO A 306 -7.20 -0.88 17.45
C PRO A 306 -6.88 -2.07 18.36
N THR A 307 -7.24 -3.29 17.92
CA THR A 307 -7.04 -4.52 18.70
C THR A 307 -5.71 -5.21 18.45
N LYS A 308 -4.86 -4.69 17.54
CA LYS A 308 -3.62 -5.36 17.11
C LYS A 308 -2.33 -4.56 17.36
N HIS A 309 -2.36 -3.61 18.30
CA HIS A 309 -1.19 -2.80 18.65
C HIS A 309 0.04 -3.65 19.07
N VAL A 310 -0.19 -4.74 19.80
CA VAL A 310 0.89 -5.65 20.24
C VAL A 310 1.53 -6.35 19.04
N GLN A 311 0.73 -6.85 18.10
CA GLN A 311 1.21 -7.49 16.88
C GLN A 311 2.00 -6.51 16.02
N SER A 312 1.51 -5.27 15.87
CA SER A 312 2.25 -4.23 15.15
C SER A 312 3.59 -3.91 15.81
N THR A 313 3.60 -3.79 17.15
CA THR A 313 4.83 -3.57 17.92
C THR A 313 5.81 -4.73 17.71
N ASN A 314 5.33 -5.97 17.83
CA ASN A 314 6.15 -7.17 17.65
C ASN A 314 6.75 -7.26 16.25
N LEU A 315 5.92 -7.05 15.22
CA LEU A 315 6.35 -7.04 13.83
C LEU A 315 7.38 -5.94 13.57
N SER A 316 7.14 -4.73 14.08
CA SER A 316 8.04 -3.59 13.92
C SER A 316 9.41 -3.87 14.52
N ARG A 317 9.45 -4.51 15.69
CA ARG A 317 10.70 -4.87 16.37
C ARG A 317 11.41 -6.05 15.69
N ALA A 318 10.67 -7.06 15.23
CA ALA A 318 11.22 -8.21 14.51
C ALA A 318 11.93 -7.78 13.22
N VAL A 319 11.32 -6.85 12.46
CA VAL A 319 11.88 -6.32 11.21
C VAL A 319 13.14 -5.48 11.44
N GLN A 320 13.34 -4.91 12.64
CA GLN A 320 14.53 -4.11 12.96
C GLN A 320 15.79 -4.95 13.18
N LEU A 321 15.68 -6.14 13.77
CA LEU A 321 16.82 -7.02 14.06
C LEU A 321 17.73 -7.32 12.85
N PRO A 322 17.23 -7.75 11.69
CA PRO A 322 18.07 -8.01 10.52
C PRO A 322 18.76 -6.75 9.99
N ILE A 323 18.06 -5.60 9.97
CA ILE A 323 18.65 -4.31 9.56
C ILE A 323 19.79 -3.93 10.52
N ILE A 324 19.60 -4.18 11.82
CA ILE A 324 20.64 -3.96 12.83
C ILE A 324 21.82 -4.91 12.59
N LEU A 325 21.57 -6.19 12.34
CA LEU A 325 22.62 -7.16 12.03
C LEU A 325 23.42 -6.75 10.78
N ASP A 326 22.74 -6.38 9.70
CA ASP A 326 23.38 -5.90 8.47
C ASP A 326 24.23 -4.66 8.75
N SER A 327 23.80 -3.78 9.66
CA SER A 327 24.59 -2.63 10.09
C SER A 327 25.86 -3.05 10.85
N PHE A 328 25.80 -4.07 11.71
CA PHE A 328 26.99 -4.62 12.39
C PHE A 328 27.95 -5.28 11.40
N ILE A 329 27.43 -6.06 10.45
CA ILE A 329 28.24 -6.74 9.43
C ILE A 329 28.88 -5.72 8.48
N ALA A 330 28.11 -4.74 7.99
CA ALA A 330 28.60 -3.71 7.07
C ALA A 330 29.61 -2.75 7.73
N SER A 331 29.51 -2.56 9.05
CA SER A 331 30.49 -1.76 9.81
C SER A 331 31.77 -2.55 10.11
N CYS A 332 31.80 -3.87 9.89
CA CYS A 332 32.96 -4.71 10.15
C CYS A 332 33.94 -4.64 8.98
N THR A 333 35.21 -4.31 9.25
CA THR A 333 36.28 -4.24 8.24
C THR A 333 37.09 -5.53 8.15
N SER A 334 36.89 -6.47 9.08
CA SER A 334 37.52 -7.79 9.04
C SER A 334 37.03 -8.63 7.85
N ASN A 335 37.86 -9.59 7.42
CA ASN A 335 37.50 -10.50 6.34
C ASN A 335 36.29 -11.35 6.71
N TYR A 336 35.53 -11.76 5.68
CA TYR A 336 34.30 -12.54 5.86
C TYR A 336 34.54 -13.88 6.60
N GLU A 337 35.69 -14.54 6.38
CA GLU A 337 36.06 -15.76 7.12
C GLU A 337 36.18 -15.53 8.64
N ASP A 338 36.68 -14.37 9.06
CA ASP A 338 36.82 -14.04 10.47
C ASP A 338 35.47 -13.71 11.09
N ILE A 339 34.58 -13.08 10.32
CA ILE A 339 33.19 -12.85 10.71
C ILE A 339 32.47 -14.19 10.93
N GLU A 340 32.63 -15.16 10.02
CA GLU A 340 32.02 -16.48 10.17
C GLU A 340 32.53 -17.23 11.40
N LYS A 341 33.85 -17.18 11.68
CA LYS A 341 34.45 -17.79 12.88
C LYS A 341 33.98 -17.11 14.17
N ALA A 342 33.83 -15.80 14.18
CA ALA A 342 33.26 -15.09 15.32
C ALA A 342 31.81 -15.54 15.58
N LEU A 343 31.00 -15.68 14.53
CA LEU A 343 29.63 -16.17 14.61
C LEU A 343 29.51 -17.65 15.05
N SER A 344 30.51 -18.48 14.78
CA SER A 344 30.59 -19.87 15.25
C SER A 344 31.07 -20.03 16.71
N LYS A 345 31.28 -18.90 17.43
CA LYS A 345 31.78 -18.81 18.81
C LYS A 345 33.25 -19.24 18.99
N GLU A 346 34.08 -19.14 17.95
CA GLU A 346 35.53 -19.27 18.13
C GLU A 346 36.07 -18.03 18.85
N THR A 347 36.53 -18.23 20.09
CA THR A 347 36.92 -17.15 21.02
C THR A 347 38.25 -16.46 20.69
N SER A 348 38.95 -16.91 19.65
CA SER A 348 40.27 -16.40 19.25
C SER A 348 40.24 -15.32 18.17
N VAL A 349 39.06 -14.86 17.74
CA VAL A 349 38.93 -13.89 16.64
C VAL A 349 38.70 -12.47 17.17
N HIS A 350 39.49 -11.52 16.68
CA HIS A 350 39.30 -10.10 16.92
C HIS A 350 38.72 -9.44 15.67
N LEU A 351 37.51 -8.91 15.77
CA LEU A 351 36.88 -8.16 14.69
C LEU A 351 37.23 -6.68 14.78
N GLU A 352 37.53 -6.10 13.63
CA GLU A 352 37.79 -4.68 13.44
C GLU A 352 36.57 -4.01 12.80
N PHE A 353 36.35 -2.74 13.13
CA PHE A 353 35.20 -1.98 12.67
C PHE A 353 35.63 -0.65 12.06
N ASP A 354 34.85 -0.16 11.11
CA ASP A 354 35.00 1.19 10.57
C ASP A 354 34.80 2.24 11.68
N PRO A 355 35.83 3.07 11.98
CA PRO A 355 35.74 4.08 13.04
C PRO A 355 34.56 5.04 12.85
N ASN A 356 34.22 5.38 11.61
CA ASN A 356 33.15 6.34 11.30
C ASN A 356 31.75 5.78 11.59
N SER A 357 31.61 4.46 11.70
CA SER A 357 30.34 3.77 11.95
C SER A 357 30.07 3.48 13.44
N LEU A 358 31.06 3.66 14.33
CA LEU A 358 30.99 3.26 15.74
C LEU A 358 29.86 3.97 16.53
N TRP A 359 29.59 5.25 16.24
CA TRP A 359 28.50 5.98 16.88
C TRP A 359 27.12 5.37 16.58
N SER A 360 26.93 4.90 15.35
CA SER A 360 25.72 4.18 14.96
C SER A 360 25.61 2.87 15.75
N LEU A 361 26.71 2.12 15.87
CA LEU A 361 26.72 0.87 16.63
C LEU A 361 26.41 1.08 18.12
N VAL A 362 26.87 2.17 18.76
CA VAL A 362 26.47 2.51 20.14
C VAL A 362 24.95 2.65 20.27
N ILE A 363 24.31 3.36 19.35
CA ILE A 363 22.85 3.58 19.37
C ILE A 363 22.12 2.25 19.13
N LEU A 364 22.58 1.44 18.19
CA LEU A 364 22.00 0.14 17.89
C LEU A 364 22.17 -0.85 19.05
N THR A 365 23.33 -0.88 19.71
CA THR A 365 23.56 -1.70 20.91
C THR A 365 22.63 -1.28 22.05
N THR A 366 22.46 0.03 22.26
CA THR A 366 21.53 0.55 23.28
C THR A 366 20.10 0.09 23.00
N TRP A 367 19.66 0.21 21.74
CA TRP A 367 18.36 -0.29 21.30
C TRP A 367 18.20 -1.80 21.56
N ILE A 368 19.23 -2.60 21.27
CA ILE A 368 19.22 -4.06 21.50
C ILE A 368 19.09 -4.37 22.99
N PHE A 369 19.80 -3.66 23.86
CA PHE A 369 19.64 -3.83 25.31
C PHE A 369 18.25 -3.46 25.80
N ASP A 370 17.65 -2.39 25.30
CA ASP A 370 16.27 -2.03 25.65
C ASP A 370 15.25 -3.03 25.09
N PHE A 371 15.49 -3.55 23.89
CA PHE A 371 14.71 -4.64 23.31
C PHE A 371 14.81 -5.93 24.15
N LEU A 372 16.00 -6.27 24.66
CA LEU A 372 16.19 -7.40 25.57
C LEU A 372 15.45 -7.21 26.89
N LYS A 373 15.55 -6.03 27.52
CA LYS A 373 14.78 -5.71 28.74
C LYS A 373 13.29 -5.95 28.50
N TRP A 374 12.79 -5.47 27.36
CA TRP A 374 11.40 -5.62 27.00
C TRP A 374 10.99 -7.07 26.77
N ILE A 375 11.75 -7.86 25.98
CA ILE A 375 11.42 -9.27 25.77
C ILE A 375 11.44 -10.07 27.07
N LEU A 376 12.43 -9.83 27.93
CA LEU A 376 12.56 -10.53 29.21
C LEU A 376 11.47 -10.11 30.21
N HIS A 377 10.98 -8.87 30.11
CA HIS A 377 9.88 -8.36 30.91
C HIS A 377 8.51 -8.87 30.44
N GLU A 378 8.25 -8.83 29.13
CA GLU A 378 6.94 -9.17 28.53
C GLU A 378 6.83 -10.63 28.07
N TRP A 379 7.91 -11.41 28.20
CA TRP A 379 8.01 -12.81 27.80
C TRP A 379 7.35 -13.11 26.43
N ASN A 380 7.79 -12.38 25.42
CA ASN A 380 7.06 -12.17 24.17
C ASN A 380 7.14 -13.34 23.16
N ILE A 381 6.03 -13.58 22.44
CA ILE A 381 5.78 -14.56 21.35
C ILE A 381 6.89 -14.63 20.30
N LEU A 382 7.59 -13.52 20.07
CA LEU A 382 8.77 -13.43 19.20
C LEU A 382 9.87 -14.44 19.56
N LEU A 383 9.84 -15.04 20.74
CA LEU A 383 10.80 -16.03 21.20
C LEU A 383 10.24 -17.44 21.32
N HIS A 384 9.08 -17.75 20.73
CA HIS A 384 8.33 -18.97 21.07
C HIS A 384 7.94 -19.82 19.88
N SER A 385 8.57 -19.71 18.70
CA SER A 385 8.36 -20.63 17.58
C SER A 385 9.65 -21.17 16.95
N GLU A 386 9.71 -22.47 16.66
CA GLU A 386 10.80 -23.17 15.93
C GLU A 386 10.59 -23.10 14.41
N LYS A 387 9.43 -22.61 13.95
CA LYS A 387 9.20 -22.42 12.52
C LYS A 387 9.95 -21.18 12.01
N HIS A 388 10.63 -21.37 10.89
CA HIS A 388 11.45 -20.43 10.10
C HIS A 388 11.46 -18.94 10.52
N PRO A 389 10.35 -18.17 10.48
CA PRO A 389 10.36 -16.72 10.74
C PRO A 389 10.85 -16.29 12.14
N ILE A 390 10.61 -17.10 13.17
CA ILE A 390 10.98 -16.77 14.56
C ILE A 390 12.33 -17.37 14.94
N SER A 391 12.70 -18.53 14.37
CA SER A 391 14.09 -19.00 14.46
C SER A 391 15.05 -17.97 13.85
N GLU A 392 14.68 -17.32 12.75
CA GLU A 392 15.48 -16.25 12.14
C GLU A 392 15.58 -15.02 13.03
N SER A 393 14.50 -14.56 13.67
CA SER A 393 14.57 -13.45 14.62
C SER A 393 15.46 -13.75 15.83
N ARG A 394 15.39 -14.99 16.35
CA ARG A 394 16.29 -15.47 17.42
C ARG A 394 17.73 -15.55 16.94
N ASP A 395 17.96 -16.01 15.72
CA ASP A 395 19.29 -16.18 15.15
C ASP A 395 19.91 -14.82 14.80
N TYR A 396 19.15 -13.86 14.26
CA TYR A 396 19.58 -12.47 14.10
C TYR A 396 19.97 -11.88 15.46
N LEU A 397 19.11 -12.02 16.47
CA LEU A 397 19.41 -11.54 17.82
C LEU A 397 20.67 -12.20 18.39
N LYS A 398 20.84 -13.52 18.24
CA LYS A 398 22.07 -14.23 18.66
C LYS A 398 23.30 -13.68 17.96
N LYS A 399 23.26 -13.53 16.63
CA LYS A 399 24.38 -12.98 15.84
C LYS A 399 24.74 -11.57 16.31
N ILE A 400 23.75 -10.68 16.47
CA ILE A 400 23.96 -9.33 17.00
C ILE A 400 24.59 -9.37 18.40
N LEU A 401 24.09 -10.24 19.27
CA LEU A 401 24.63 -10.42 20.61
C LEU A 401 26.08 -10.95 20.61
N THR A 402 26.47 -11.73 19.62
CA THR A 402 27.87 -12.13 19.41
C THR A 402 28.73 -10.96 18.93
N PHE A 403 28.22 -10.07 18.07
CA PHE A 403 28.97 -8.89 17.58
C PHE A 403 29.20 -7.83 18.66
N ILE A 404 28.24 -7.61 19.57
CA ILE A 404 28.32 -6.54 20.58
C ILE A 404 29.62 -6.58 21.40
N PRO A 405 30.06 -7.73 21.96
CA PRO A 405 31.35 -7.82 22.65
C PRO A 405 32.57 -7.47 21.80
N HIS A 406 32.60 -7.87 20.52
CA HIS A 406 33.69 -7.54 19.61
C HIS A 406 33.71 -6.03 19.32
N PHE A 407 32.55 -5.44 19.06
CA PHE A 407 32.39 -4.00 18.89
C PHE A 407 32.86 -3.23 20.14
N ILE A 408 32.39 -3.61 21.34
CA ILE A 408 32.78 -2.96 22.60
C ILE A 408 34.29 -3.05 22.81
N THR A 409 34.87 -4.23 22.55
CA THR A 409 36.32 -4.44 22.69
C THR A 409 37.10 -3.55 21.72
N PHE A 410 36.71 -3.51 20.45
CA PHE A 410 37.35 -2.65 19.45
C PHE A 410 37.24 -1.17 19.83
N ALA A 411 36.03 -0.67 20.12
CA ALA A 411 35.81 0.73 20.44
C ALA A 411 36.52 1.19 21.73
N SER A 412 36.74 0.30 22.70
CA SER A 412 37.36 0.64 23.99
C SER A 412 38.88 0.42 24.02
N SER A 413 39.41 -0.53 23.24
CA SER A 413 40.81 -0.98 23.37
C SER A 413 41.64 -0.88 22.08
N ALA A 414 41.02 -0.74 20.91
CA ALA A 414 41.77 -0.58 19.66
C ALA A 414 42.28 0.85 19.51
N THR A 415 43.40 1.00 18.79
CA THR A 415 43.94 2.31 18.42
C THR A 415 43.34 2.71 17.07
N TYR A 416 42.40 3.67 17.08
CA TYR A 416 41.78 4.23 15.87
C TYR A 416 41.66 5.76 15.98
N GLN A 417 41.45 6.44 14.86
CA GLN A 417 41.14 7.87 14.79
C GLN A 417 39.81 8.07 14.06
N LEU A 418 39.05 9.09 14.48
CA LEU A 418 37.83 9.50 13.80
C LEU A 418 38.17 10.60 12.80
N ASP A 419 38.11 10.30 11.51
CA ASP A 419 38.56 11.20 10.43
C ASP A 419 37.84 12.56 10.42
N HIS A 420 36.58 12.57 10.86
CA HIS A 420 35.72 13.75 10.78
C HIS A 420 35.39 14.39 12.13
N LEU A 421 35.61 13.69 13.26
CA LEU A 421 35.24 14.15 14.61
C LEU A 421 36.20 13.60 15.68
N PRO A 422 37.49 13.94 15.65
CA PRO A 422 38.50 13.40 16.58
C PRO A 422 38.17 13.69 18.06
N GLU A 423 37.56 14.85 18.34
CA GLU A 423 37.13 15.25 19.69
C GLU A 423 36.06 14.32 20.29
N SER A 424 35.31 13.61 19.44
CA SER A 424 34.24 12.72 19.89
C SER A 424 34.73 11.35 20.37
N GLN A 425 36.00 11.01 20.15
CA GLN A 425 36.55 9.69 20.48
C GLN A 425 36.49 9.38 21.99
N ALA A 426 36.84 10.35 22.85
CA ALA A 426 36.76 10.17 24.30
C ALA A 426 35.31 9.97 24.77
N LEU A 427 34.35 10.66 24.13
CA LEU A 427 32.93 10.50 24.42
C LEU A 427 32.46 9.11 23.98
N LEU A 428 32.83 8.67 22.77
CA LEU A 428 32.49 7.35 22.23
C LEU A 428 33.01 6.22 23.14
N GLN A 429 34.24 6.32 23.61
CA GLN A 429 34.83 5.39 24.59
C GLN A 429 34.03 5.37 25.89
N GLN A 430 33.67 6.55 26.43
CA GLN A 430 32.84 6.63 27.64
C GLN A 430 31.47 5.96 27.46
N TYR A 431 30.80 6.19 26.33
CA TYR A 431 29.50 5.54 26.04
C TYR A 431 29.65 4.02 25.89
N THR A 432 30.73 3.56 25.23
CA THR A 432 31.02 2.14 25.04
C THR A 432 31.35 1.45 26.37
N ASP A 433 32.14 2.09 27.23
CA ASP A 433 32.45 1.60 28.57
C ASP A 433 31.19 1.47 29.44
N ASN A 434 30.22 2.38 29.27
CA ASN A 434 28.94 2.29 29.98
C ASN A 434 28.10 1.10 29.50
N LEU A 435 28.14 0.78 28.19
CA LEU A 435 27.48 -0.43 27.66
C LEU A 435 28.04 -1.72 28.27
N GLN A 436 29.32 -1.72 28.67
CA GLN A 436 29.94 -2.86 29.34
C GLN A 436 29.52 -2.99 30.82
N LYS A 437 29.24 -1.87 31.50
CA LYS A 437 28.95 -1.84 32.94
C LYS A 437 27.49 -2.14 33.29
N GLU A 438 26.55 -1.96 32.35
CA GLU A 438 25.11 -2.16 32.60
C GLU A 438 24.35 -2.95 31.51
N PRO A 439 24.79 -4.15 31.08
CA PRO A 439 23.91 -5.01 30.31
C PRO A 439 22.75 -5.49 31.22
N PRO A 440 21.48 -5.43 30.76
CA PRO A 440 20.31 -5.78 31.58
C PRO A 440 20.34 -7.25 32.06
N VAL A 441 20.92 -8.13 31.24
CA VAL A 441 21.27 -9.52 31.55
C VAL A 441 22.58 -9.83 30.84
N ALA A 442 23.41 -10.72 31.40
CA ALA A 442 24.65 -11.14 30.77
C ALA A 442 24.38 -11.72 29.37
N ILE A 443 25.05 -11.21 28.34
CA ILE A 443 24.84 -11.57 26.93
C ILE A 443 24.86 -13.09 26.72
N ASN A 444 25.84 -13.79 27.31
CA ASN A 444 25.96 -15.25 27.21
C ASN A 444 24.72 -15.99 27.76
N GLN A 445 24.14 -15.50 28.87
CA GLN A 445 22.94 -16.10 29.46
C GLN A 445 21.71 -15.90 28.57
N VAL A 446 21.63 -14.77 27.84
CA VAL A 446 20.58 -14.53 26.86
C VAL A 446 20.75 -15.44 25.66
N ILE A 447 21.98 -15.61 25.16
CA ILE A 447 22.28 -16.56 24.08
C ILE A 447 21.88 -18.00 24.49
N ASP A 448 22.19 -18.41 25.72
CA ASP A 448 21.82 -19.73 26.25
C ASP A 448 20.30 -19.90 26.37
N LEU A 449 19.58 -18.88 26.84
CA LEU A 449 18.12 -18.86 26.81
C LEU A 449 17.57 -19.02 25.38
N LEU A 450 18.11 -18.29 24.41
CA LEU A 450 17.70 -18.39 23.01
C LEU A 450 18.02 -19.77 22.40
N ASN A 451 19.06 -20.45 22.86
CA ASN A 451 19.36 -21.83 22.46
C ASN A 451 18.38 -22.82 23.08
N ASP A 452 18.08 -22.71 24.38
CA ASP A 452 17.07 -23.55 25.04
C ASP A 452 15.70 -23.42 24.37
N LEU A 453 15.34 -22.21 23.91
CA LEU A 453 14.10 -21.96 23.17
C LEU A 453 14.10 -22.54 21.76
N ASN A 454 15.26 -22.69 21.11
CA ASN A 454 15.36 -23.37 19.81
C ASN A 454 15.11 -24.88 19.93
N HIS A 455 15.32 -25.48 21.09
CA HIS A 455 15.04 -26.90 21.33
C HIS A 455 13.56 -27.21 21.64
N LEU A 456 12.67 -26.21 21.55
CA LEU A 456 11.24 -26.38 21.81
C LEU A 456 10.45 -26.66 20.52
N GLU A 457 10.10 -27.93 20.32
CA GLU A 457 9.25 -28.37 19.22
C GLU A 457 7.82 -27.80 19.28
N ALA A 458 7.34 -27.27 18.15
CA ALA A 458 5.93 -26.94 17.94
C ALA A 458 5.09 -28.21 17.68
N ASN A 459 4.12 -28.47 18.54
CA ASN A 459 3.14 -29.55 18.46
C ASN A 459 2.15 -29.43 17.28
N THR A 460 2.07 -28.30 16.56
CA THR A 460 1.19 -28.16 15.39
C THR A 460 1.88 -27.57 14.17
N LYS A 461 1.46 -28.04 12.99
CA LYS A 461 1.78 -27.40 11.70
C LYS A 461 1.06 -26.05 11.63
N VAL A 462 1.69 -24.98 12.12
CA VAL A 462 1.31 -23.60 11.76
C VAL A 462 1.15 -23.50 10.24
N SER A 463 0.01 -22.99 9.78
CA SER A 463 -0.44 -23.01 8.39
C SER A 463 0.31 -22.04 7.48
N ASN A 464 0.95 -21.01 8.04
CA ASN A 464 1.72 -20.01 7.29
C ASN A 464 2.73 -19.29 8.19
N ARG A 465 3.92 -18.96 7.67
CA ARG A 465 5.00 -18.24 8.35
C ARG A 465 4.57 -16.87 8.89
N TRP A 466 3.77 -16.11 8.15
CA TRP A 466 3.22 -14.82 8.61
C TRP A 466 2.29 -14.97 9.82
N SER A 467 1.55 -16.07 9.93
CA SER A 467 0.54 -16.21 10.99
C SER A 467 1.10 -16.12 12.42
N LEU A 468 2.37 -16.47 12.64
CA LEU A 468 3.02 -16.35 13.95
C LEU A 468 3.37 -14.91 14.33
N LEU A 469 3.77 -14.09 13.36
CA LEU A 469 4.01 -12.66 13.58
C LEU A 469 2.67 -11.90 13.73
N LEU A 470 1.62 -12.42 13.11
CA LEU A 470 0.31 -11.77 13.01
C LEU A 470 -0.71 -12.24 14.04
N THR A 471 -0.42 -13.28 14.82
CA THR A 471 -1.29 -13.77 15.89
C THR A 471 -0.62 -13.59 17.25
N SER A 472 -1.43 -13.24 18.26
CA SER A 472 -0.99 -13.16 19.66
C SER A 472 -1.10 -14.49 20.40
N THR A 473 -1.39 -15.58 19.68
CA THR A 473 -1.62 -16.90 20.27
C THR A 473 -0.54 -17.85 19.83
N LEU A 474 0.18 -18.42 20.79
CA LEU A 474 1.12 -19.52 20.56
C LEU A 474 0.35 -20.80 20.26
N GLN A 475 -0.14 -20.93 19.03
CA GLN A 475 -0.75 -22.17 18.58
C GLN A 475 0.35 -23.22 18.39
N GLY A 476 0.21 -24.34 19.09
CA GLY A 476 1.13 -25.48 18.94
C GLY A 476 2.25 -25.57 19.97
N TYR A 477 2.33 -24.71 21.00
CA TYR A 477 3.35 -24.90 22.04
C TYR A 477 2.82 -25.67 23.24
N SER A 478 3.64 -26.57 23.80
CA SER A 478 3.40 -27.10 25.14
C SER A 478 3.70 -25.99 26.15
N ILE A 479 2.66 -25.32 26.63
CA ILE A 479 2.72 -24.31 27.71
C ILE A 479 3.59 -24.82 28.89
N PRO A 480 3.51 -26.10 29.32
CA PRO A 480 4.42 -26.65 30.33
C PRO A 480 5.91 -26.59 29.97
N LYS A 481 6.30 -26.92 28.73
CA LYS A 481 7.73 -26.84 28.30
C LYS A 481 8.23 -25.40 28.31
N LEU A 482 7.41 -24.45 27.86
CA LEU A 482 7.73 -23.02 27.93
C LEU A 482 7.88 -22.55 29.38
N GLN A 483 7.00 -22.99 30.27
CA GLN A 483 7.10 -22.70 31.71
C GLN A 483 8.36 -23.29 32.33
N GLN A 484 8.83 -24.47 31.91
CA GLN A 484 10.08 -25.06 32.37
C GLN A 484 11.31 -24.21 32.00
N VAL A 485 11.40 -23.77 30.74
CA VAL A 485 12.48 -22.85 30.32
C VAL A 485 12.38 -21.53 31.08
N SER A 486 11.16 -20.98 31.23
CA SER A 486 10.94 -19.76 32.02
C SER A 486 11.36 -19.91 33.49
N LEU A 487 11.12 -21.08 34.08
CA LEU A 487 11.53 -21.41 35.45
C LEU A 487 13.05 -21.52 35.58
N LYS A 488 13.74 -22.06 34.57
CA LYS A 488 15.21 -22.11 34.50
C LYS A 488 15.84 -20.71 34.57
N TYR A 489 15.16 -19.70 34.02
CA TYR A 489 15.62 -18.30 33.99
C TYR A 489 14.74 -17.36 34.82
N LYS A 490 14.02 -17.87 35.83
CA LYS A 490 12.99 -17.14 36.60
C LYS A 490 13.47 -15.83 37.24
N ASP A 491 14.74 -15.77 37.63
CA ASP A 491 15.32 -14.57 38.27
C ASP A 491 15.66 -13.46 37.26
N LYS A 492 15.56 -13.77 35.97
CA LYS A 492 15.87 -12.88 34.83
C LYS A 492 14.65 -12.56 33.98
N CYS A 493 13.62 -13.39 34.09
CA CYS A 493 12.47 -13.43 33.21
C CYS A 493 11.20 -13.34 34.05
N VAL A 494 10.25 -12.51 33.64
CA VAL A 494 8.91 -12.56 34.25
C VAL A 494 8.26 -13.90 33.86
N LYS A 495 7.43 -14.47 34.74
CA LYS A 495 6.62 -15.65 34.38
C LYS A 495 5.91 -15.38 33.06
N PRO A 496 5.78 -16.37 32.15
CA PRO A 496 5.07 -16.21 30.89
C PRO A 496 3.70 -15.58 31.14
N CYS A 497 3.57 -14.29 30.86
CA CYS A 497 2.29 -13.64 30.58
C CYS A 497 1.90 -14.07 29.17
N ILE A 498 1.73 -15.38 28.97
CA ILE A 498 0.97 -15.84 27.83
C ILE A 498 -0.37 -15.14 28.03
N TYR A 499 -0.76 -14.30 27.08
CA TYR A 499 -2.15 -13.94 26.87
C TYR A 499 -2.88 -15.25 26.57
N ILE A 500 -3.07 -16.02 27.63
CA ILE A 500 -4.00 -17.12 27.70
C ILE A 500 -5.30 -16.36 27.56
N GLU A 501 -5.87 -16.35 26.35
CA GLU A 501 -7.32 -16.25 26.22
C GLU A 501 -7.91 -17.37 27.07
N LYS A 502 -8.06 -17.11 28.36
CA LYS A 502 -9.18 -17.64 29.12
C LYS A 502 -10.19 -16.53 29.08
N GLU A 503 -11.37 -16.89 28.55
CA GLU A 503 -12.66 -16.32 28.88
C GLU A 503 -12.61 -14.92 29.49
N ILE A 504 -13.08 -13.94 28.70
CA ILE A 504 -13.46 -12.60 29.12
C ILE A 504 -13.90 -12.59 30.59
N LEU A 505 -13.03 -12.15 31.48
CA LEU A 505 -13.40 -11.68 32.80
C LEU A 505 -12.55 -10.44 33.10
N ALA A 506 -13.13 -9.30 32.73
CA ALA A 506 -12.75 -7.92 33.01
C ALA A 506 -11.93 -7.17 31.95
N LYS A 507 -12.34 -5.91 31.74
CA LYS A 507 -11.73 -4.90 30.86
C LYS A 507 -10.29 -4.63 31.33
N TYR A 508 -9.32 -4.91 30.48
CA TYR A 508 -7.92 -4.59 30.74
C TYR A 508 -7.63 -3.15 30.32
N ASP A 509 -7.04 -2.37 31.24
CA ASP A 509 -6.62 -0.98 31.07
C ASP A 509 -5.09 -0.95 30.81
N PRO A 510 -4.58 -0.34 29.72
CA PRO A 510 -3.16 -0.48 29.33
C PRO A 510 -2.16 0.27 30.22
N ILE A 511 -2.61 0.97 31.26
CA ILE A 511 -1.73 1.83 32.06
C ILE A 511 -2.00 1.62 33.56
N ARG A 512 -1.28 0.70 34.22
CA ARG A 512 -0.66 0.99 35.54
C ARG A 512 0.32 -0.05 36.08
N LYS A 513 1.41 0.54 36.57
CA LYS A 513 2.57 0.02 37.28
C LYS A 513 2.25 -0.72 38.60
N ARG A 514 3.14 -1.67 38.93
CA ARG A 514 3.43 -2.35 40.21
C ARG A 514 2.49 -3.49 40.63
N SER A 515 3.10 -4.67 40.76
CA SER A 515 2.64 -5.73 41.67
C SER A 515 2.55 -5.17 43.09
N LEU A 516 1.33 -5.10 43.64
CA LEU A 516 1.09 -4.96 45.07
C LEU A 516 0.83 -6.36 45.62
N GLY A 517 1.53 -6.72 46.70
CA GLY A 517 1.28 -7.99 47.40
C GLY A 517 -0.15 -8.07 47.94
N ASP A 518 -0.60 -9.31 48.18
CA ASP A 518 -1.99 -9.75 48.41
C ASP A 518 -2.75 -9.12 49.62
N HIS A 519 -2.26 -8.03 50.21
CA HIS A 519 -2.79 -7.45 51.45
C HIS A 519 -3.27 -6.00 51.32
N VAL A 520 -3.19 -5.37 50.14
CA VAL A 520 -3.54 -3.95 49.97
C VAL A 520 -4.96 -3.80 49.43
N LYS A 521 -5.91 -3.37 50.27
CA LYS A 521 -7.25 -2.94 49.84
C LYS A 521 -7.17 -1.55 49.20
N THR A 522 -7.34 -1.46 47.88
CA THR A 522 -7.35 -0.19 47.15
C THR A 522 -8.77 0.33 46.92
N HIS A 523 -9.21 1.28 47.75
CA HIS A 523 -10.05 2.38 47.28
C HIS A 523 -9.12 3.53 46.88
N LEU A 524 -9.39 4.16 45.74
CA LEU A 524 -8.65 5.28 45.09
C LEU A 524 -7.43 4.86 44.24
N CYS A 525 -7.51 5.01 42.91
CA CYS A 525 -7.24 6.29 42.25
C CYS A 525 -7.39 6.15 40.72
N ILE A 526 -8.18 7.03 40.11
CA ILE A 526 -8.20 7.35 38.67
C ILE A 526 -7.13 8.42 38.39
N ARG A 527 -6.40 8.24 37.30
CA ARG A 527 -5.98 9.23 36.30
C ARG A 527 -5.02 8.58 35.33
#